data_AF-A0A7S2J987-F1
#
_entry.id   AF-A0A7S2J987-F1
#
_cell.length_a   1.000
_cell.length_b   1.000
_cell.length_c   1.000
_cell.angle_alpha   90.00
_cell.angle_beta   90.00
_cell.angle_gamma   90.00
#
_symmetry.space_group_name_H-M   'P 1'
#
loop_
_entity.id
_entity.type
_entity.pdbx_description
1 polymer ?
#
loop_
_entity_poly.entity_id
_entity_poly.type
_entity_poly.pdbx_seq_one_letter_code
_entity_poly.pdbx_strand_id
1 'polypeptide(L)'
;PTPAPTPAPTPAPTPAPTPMPTAAPTPMPTPAPTPAPPPTPAPACAVTSVFKRTTKFASENSWSIREVGSSADVCSGDSYRHNHKDYEEKCCLKPGVQYKLKCTDSYGDGWHGGYLKIDDTKYCGDNKRWRDQEHVFSLGPVEPTPMPTP
;
A
#
# COMPACT_ATOMS: atom_id res chain seq x y z
N PRO A 1 -5.63 70.95 -98.57
CA PRO A 1 -5.21 70.51 -97.21
C PRO A 1 -6.01 69.27 -96.80
N THR A 2 -5.31 68.13 -96.71
CA THR A 2 -5.89 66.82 -96.38
C THR A 2 -5.83 66.61 -94.86
N PRO A 3 -6.93 66.21 -94.18
CA PRO A 3 -6.87 65.92 -92.74
C PRO A 3 -6.01 64.69 -92.46
N ALA A 4 -5.22 64.76 -91.39
CA ALA A 4 -4.36 63.68 -90.94
C ALA A 4 -5.17 62.52 -90.33
N PRO A 5 -4.74 61.27 -90.49
CA PRO A 5 -5.46 60.11 -89.97
C PRO A 5 -5.42 60.03 -88.43
N THR A 6 -6.56 59.69 -87.84
CA THR A 6 -6.76 59.47 -86.40
C THR A 6 -5.99 58.22 -85.92
N PRO A 7 -5.31 58.24 -84.76
CA PRO A 7 -4.63 57.07 -84.22
C PRO A 7 -5.61 55.95 -83.85
N ALA A 8 -5.19 54.70 -84.06
CA ALA A 8 -5.95 53.51 -83.66
C ALA A 8 -5.99 53.36 -82.12
N PRO A 9 -7.09 52.81 -81.56
CA PRO A 9 -7.22 52.61 -80.11
C PRO A 9 -6.22 51.57 -79.60
N THR A 10 -5.66 51.83 -78.41
CA THR A 10 -4.73 50.95 -77.70
C THR A 10 -5.47 49.75 -77.08
N PRO A 11 -4.95 48.51 -77.16
CA PRO A 11 -5.57 47.34 -76.53
C PRO A 11 -5.65 47.48 -75.00
N ALA A 12 -6.72 46.93 -74.41
CA ALA A 12 -6.90 46.88 -72.97
C ALA A 12 -5.88 45.90 -72.31
N PRO A 13 -5.43 46.18 -71.08
CA PRO A 13 -4.49 45.31 -70.37
C PRO A 13 -5.11 43.95 -70.01
N THR A 14 -4.31 42.89 -70.14
CA THR A 14 -4.67 41.53 -69.74
C THR A 14 -4.72 41.40 -68.21
N PRO A 15 -5.74 40.73 -67.63
CA PRO A 15 -5.80 40.52 -66.19
C PRO A 15 -4.66 39.63 -65.67
N ALA A 16 -4.19 39.93 -64.46
CA ALA A 16 -3.15 39.15 -63.79
C ALA A 16 -3.65 37.75 -63.38
N PRO A 17 -2.78 36.72 -63.37
CA PRO A 17 -3.17 35.38 -62.98
C PRO A 17 -3.51 35.29 -61.49
N THR A 18 -4.55 34.53 -61.17
CA THR A 18 -4.99 34.24 -59.80
C THR A 18 -3.98 33.31 -59.10
N PRO A 19 -3.58 33.58 -57.84
CA PRO A 19 -2.67 32.69 -57.12
C PRO A 19 -3.32 31.34 -56.83
N MET A 20 -2.53 30.27 -56.96
CA MET A 20 -2.94 28.90 -56.70
C MET A 20 -3.08 28.66 -55.18
N PRO A 21 -4.10 27.89 -54.72
CA PRO A 21 -4.28 27.62 -53.29
C PRO A 21 -3.10 26.84 -52.71
N THR A 22 -2.56 27.33 -51.59
CA THR A 22 -1.53 26.65 -50.80
C THR A 22 -2.18 25.58 -49.93
N ALA A 23 -1.67 24.35 -49.98
CA ALA A 23 -2.17 23.25 -49.16
C ALA A 23 -1.93 23.54 -47.66
N ALA A 24 -2.92 23.24 -46.82
CA ALA A 24 -2.82 23.36 -45.38
C ALA A 24 -1.79 22.34 -44.82
N PRO A 25 -1.03 22.70 -43.77
CA PRO A 25 -0.08 21.78 -43.16
C PRO A 25 -0.80 20.61 -42.46
N THR A 26 -0.27 19.40 -42.64
CA THR A 26 -0.72 18.19 -41.97
C THR A 26 -0.39 18.24 -40.47
N PRO A 27 -1.33 17.93 -39.56
CA PRO A 27 -1.03 17.91 -38.13
C PRO A 27 0.02 16.83 -37.80
N MET A 28 0.95 17.17 -36.90
CA MET A 28 1.97 16.26 -36.40
C MET A 28 1.32 15.17 -35.53
N PRO A 29 1.76 13.91 -35.59
CA PRO A 29 1.18 12.84 -34.79
C PRO A 29 1.37 13.10 -33.29
N THR A 30 0.29 12.94 -32.52
CA THR A 30 0.32 12.95 -31.05
C THR A 30 1.11 11.73 -30.56
N PRO A 31 2.07 11.89 -29.61
CA PRO A 31 2.78 10.76 -29.03
C PRO A 31 1.81 9.80 -28.35
N ALA A 32 2.07 8.50 -28.47
CA ALA A 32 1.29 7.47 -27.80
C ALA A 32 1.35 7.64 -26.27
N PRO A 33 0.28 7.29 -25.54
CA PRO A 33 0.30 7.33 -24.08
C PRO A 33 1.36 6.38 -23.53
N THR A 34 2.18 6.87 -22.60
CA THR A 34 3.12 6.03 -21.84
C THR A 34 2.33 4.98 -21.05
N PRO A 35 2.74 3.69 -21.08
CA PRO A 35 2.11 2.67 -20.24
C PRO A 35 2.17 3.06 -18.76
N ALA A 36 1.11 2.73 -18.01
CA ALA A 36 1.13 2.86 -16.56
C ALA A 36 2.27 2.00 -15.98
N PRO A 37 2.91 2.45 -14.87
CA PRO A 37 3.89 1.61 -14.18
C PRO A 37 3.26 0.28 -13.75
N PRO A 38 4.04 -0.80 -13.69
CA PRO A 38 3.54 -2.08 -13.21
C PRO A 38 3.03 -1.97 -11.76
N PRO A 39 2.05 -2.79 -11.36
CA PRO A 39 1.54 -2.77 -9.99
C PRO A 39 2.67 -3.11 -9.01
N THR A 40 2.78 -2.32 -7.94
CA THR A 40 3.70 -2.61 -6.84
C THR A 40 3.36 -3.99 -6.24
N PRO A 41 4.35 -4.87 -6.01
CA PRO A 41 4.11 -6.14 -5.33
C PRO A 41 3.40 -5.92 -3.99
N ALA A 42 2.44 -6.79 -3.65
CA ALA A 42 1.80 -6.75 -2.35
C ALA A 42 2.85 -6.91 -1.24
N PRO A 43 2.75 -6.16 -0.12
CA PRO A 43 3.70 -6.27 0.97
C PRO A 43 3.66 -7.69 1.56
N ALA A 44 4.83 -8.32 1.63
CA ALA A 44 5.01 -9.60 2.29
C ALA A 44 4.79 -9.48 3.81
N CYS A 45 4.55 -10.60 4.48
CA CYS A 45 4.48 -10.65 5.94
C CYS A 45 5.84 -10.22 6.52
N ALA A 46 5.85 -9.23 7.42
CA ALA A 46 7.03 -8.86 8.18
C ALA A 46 7.21 -9.78 9.40
N VAL A 47 6.10 -10.12 10.07
CA VAL A 47 6.10 -11.07 11.20
C VAL A 47 5.22 -12.24 10.83
N THR A 48 5.83 -13.43 10.80
CA THR A 48 5.16 -14.70 10.43
C THR A 48 4.73 -15.54 11.63
N SER A 49 5.22 -15.21 12.83
CA SER A 49 5.02 -16.00 14.03
C SER A 49 4.82 -15.11 15.25
N VAL A 50 3.82 -15.46 16.07
CA VAL A 50 3.57 -14.85 17.37
C VAL A 50 3.74 -15.91 18.43
N PHE A 51 4.59 -15.65 19.41
CA PHE A 51 4.89 -16.62 20.46
C PHE A 51 4.07 -16.34 21.71
N LYS A 52 3.47 -17.37 22.29
CA LYS A 52 2.77 -17.31 23.57
C LYS A 52 3.54 -18.14 24.59
N ARG A 53 4.03 -17.51 25.66
CA ARG A 53 4.48 -18.20 26.88
C ARG A 53 3.34 -18.33 27.88
N THR A 54 2.86 -19.54 28.17
CA THR A 54 1.95 -19.79 29.30
C THR A 54 2.73 -20.01 30.59
N THR A 55 2.10 -19.73 31.73
CA THR A 55 2.59 -20.15 33.05
C THR A 55 1.49 -20.93 33.73
N LYS A 56 0.90 -20.43 34.81
CA LYS A 56 -0.26 -21.04 35.46
C LYS A 56 -1.55 -20.63 34.74
N PHE A 57 -2.58 -21.47 34.85
CA PHE A 57 -3.91 -21.28 34.26
C PHE A 57 -3.88 -20.91 32.78
N ALA A 58 -3.10 -21.65 32.00
CA ALA A 58 -2.96 -21.45 30.56
C ALA A 58 -4.31 -21.32 29.84
N SER A 59 -5.32 -22.09 30.26
CA SER A 59 -6.65 -22.15 29.66
C SER A 59 -7.47 -20.87 29.76
N GLU A 60 -7.08 -19.95 30.64
CA GLU A 60 -7.77 -18.66 30.83
C GLU A 60 -7.27 -17.60 29.84
N ASN A 61 -6.07 -17.83 29.28
CA ASN A 61 -5.39 -16.92 28.38
C ASN A 61 -5.98 -17.02 26.97
N SER A 62 -6.36 -15.88 26.41
CA SER A 62 -6.67 -15.75 24.99
C SER A 62 -6.24 -14.38 24.47
N TRP A 63 -5.95 -14.27 23.19
CA TRP A 63 -5.55 -13.01 22.59
C TRP A 63 -5.97 -12.90 21.14
N SER A 64 -6.10 -11.67 20.65
CA SER A 64 -6.31 -11.38 19.24
C SER A 64 -5.53 -10.15 18.81
N ILE A 65 -5.10 -10.15 17.56
CA ILE A 65 -4.42 -9.05 16.89
C ILE A 65 -5.30 -8.67 15.71
N ARG A 66 -5.69 -7.41 15.64
CA ARG A 66 -6.42 -6.84 14.51
C ARG A 66 -5.75 -5.58 14.00
N GLU A 67 -5.91 -5.32 12.72
CA GLU A 67 -5.50 -4.03 12.15
C GLU A 67 -6.39 -2.91 12.73
N VAL A 68 -5.78 -1.76 13.06
CA VAL A 68 -6.53 -0.61 13.55
C VAL A 68 -7.46 -0.11 12.44
N GLY A 69 -8.76 -0.06 12.73
CA GLY A 69 -9.79 0.28 11.75
C GLY A 69 -10.40 -0.92 11.02
N SER A 70 -9.86 -2.13 11.22
CA SER A 70 -10.48 -3.38 10.78
C SER A 70 -11.34 -4.00 11.89
N SER A 71 -12.41 -4.68 11.48
CA SER A 71 -13.25 -5.50 12.36
C SER A 71 -12.82 -6.96 12.39
N ALA A 72 -11.93 -7.39 11.49
CA ALA A 72 -11.45 -8.75 11.41
C ALA A 72 -10.12 -8.92 12.15
N ASP A 73 -10.03 -9.99 12.93
CA ASP A 73 -8.78 -10.41 13.56
C ASP A 73 -7.86 -11.02 12.50
N VAL A 74 -6.60 -10.57 12.51
CA VAL A 74 -5.53 -11.02 11.60
C VAL A 74 -4.79 -12.21 12.19
N CYS A 75 -4.70 -12.27 13.52
CA CYS A 75 -4.19 -13.43 14.23
C CYS A 75 -4.83 -13.52 15.61
N SER A 76 -4.98 -14.73 16.12
CA SER A 76 -5.53 -14.96 17.45
C SER A 76 -5.01 -16.27 18.01
N GLY A 77 -5.11 -16.42 19.33
CA GLY A 77 -4.76 -17.66 20.00
C GLY A 77 -5.51 -17.82 21.31
N ASP A 78 -6.00 -19.03 21.54
CA ASP A 78 -6.83 -19.39 22.69
C ASP A 78 -6.66 -20.87 23.06
N SER A 79 -7.45 -21.35 24.04
CA SER A 79 -7.58 -22.77 24.37
C SER A 79 -6.28 -23.48 24.80
N TYR A 80 -5.35 -22.76 25.43
CA TYR A 80 -4.08 -23.33 25.85
C TYR A 80 -4.24 -24.32 27.01
N ARG A 81 -4.00 -25.61 26.76
CA ARG A 81 -4.22 -26.69 27.74
C ARG A 81 -3.05 -26.96 28.68
N HIS A 82 -1.86 -26.48 28.35
CA HIS A 82 -0.65 -26.80 29.10
C HIS A 82 -0.04 -25.56 29.74
N ASN A 83 0.27 -25.71 31.03
CA ASN A 83 0.99 -24.71 31.81
C ASN A 83 2.48 -24.73 31.48
N HIS A 84 3.14 -23.58 31.64
CA HIS A 84 4.59 -23.41 31.44
C HIS A 84 5.10 -23.86 30.06
N LYS A 85 4.29 -23.64 29.02
CA LYS A 85 4.57 -24.04 27.64
C LYS A 85 4.72 -22.83 26.73
N ASP A 86 5.57 -22.99 25.73
CA ASP A 86 5.70 -22.06 24.62
C ASP A 86 4.85 -22.58 23.46
N TYR A 87 4.04 -21.69 22.90
CA TYR A 87 3.26 -21.93 21.70
C TYR A 87 3.71 -20.94 20.63
N GLU A 88 3.71 -21.38 19.39
CA GLU A 88 3.99 -20.55 18.22
C GLU A 88 2.76 -20.54 17.33
N GLU A 89 2.16 -19.37 17.18
CA GLU A 89 1.02 -19.16 16.31
C GLU A 89 1.49 -18.54 15.00
N LYS A 90 1.13 -19.16 13.88
CA LYS A 90 1.50 -18.65 12.55
C LYS A 90 0.59 -17.49 12.19
N CYS A 91 1.16 -16.30 12.07
CA CYS A 91 0.45 -15.08 11.75
C CYS A 91 1.03 -14.46 10.46
N CYS A 92 0.34 -13.50 9.86
CA CYS A 92 0.93 -12.67 8.82
C CYS A 92 0.64 -11.20 9.13
N LEU A 93 1.58 -10.55 9.82
CA LEU A 93 1.49 -9.12 10.10
C LEU A 93 2.36 -8.37 9.10
N LYS A 94 1.77 -7.36 8.45
CA LYS A 94 2.39 -6.59 7.39
C LYS A 94 3.20 -5.42 7.96
N PRO A 95 4.34 -5.07 7.34
CA PRO A 95 5.10 -3.89 7.72
C PRO A 95 4.29 -2.61 7.42
N GLY A 96 4.52 -1.56 8.21
CA GLY A 96 3.86 -0.25 8.02
C GLY A 96 2.39 -0.21 8.44
N VAL A 97 1.85 -1.29 8.99
CA VAL A 97 0.48 -1.37 9.51
C VAL A 97 0.48 -1.21 11.03
N GLN A 98 -0.52 -0.48 11.54
CA GLN A 98 -0.76 -0.38 12.97
C GLN A 98 -1.75 -1.46 13.40
N TYR A 99 -1.37 -2.22 14.43
CA TYR A 99 -2.14 -3.30 14.98
C TYR A 99 -2.57 -3.00 16.41
N LYS A 100 -3.75 -3.49 16.76
CA LYS A 100 -4.24 -3.57 18.13
C LYS A 100 -4.19 -5.03 18.58
N LEU A 101 -3.36 -5.28 19.58
CA LEU A 101 -3.34 -6.52 20.34
C LEU A 101 -4.31 -6.39 21.51
N LYS A 102 -5.21 -7.35 21.64
CA LYS A 102 -6.05 -7.55 22.82
C LYS A 102 -5.63 -8.85 23.50
N CYS A 103 -5.26 -8.77 24.77
CA CYS A 103 -5.01 -9.90 25.63
C CYS A 103 -6.15 -10.03 26.62
N THR A 104 -6.64 -11.25 26.80
CA THR A 104 -7.78 -11.56 27.65
C THR A 104 -7.38 -12.68 28.62
N ASP A 105 -7.78 -12.50 29.87
CA ASP A 105 -7.65 -13.44 30.95
C ASP A 105 -9.03 -13.63 31.59
N SER A 106 -9.62 -14.82 31.43
CA SER A 106 -11.03 -15.03 31.79
C SER A 106 -11.31 -14.85 33.29
N TYR A 107 -10.32 -15.13 34.15
CA TYR A 107 -10.45 -14.97 35.61
C TYR A 107 -10.25 -13.52 36.05
N GLY A 108 -9.40 -12.78 35.36
CA GLY A 108 -9.13 -11.37 35.58
C GLY A 108 -7.97 -11.10 36.53
N ASP A 109 -7.06 -12.06 36.70
CA ASP A 109 -5.84 -11.89 37.47
C ASP A 109 -4.55 -11.86 36.65
N GLY A 110 -4.72 -11.87 35.33
CA GLY A 110 -3.66 -11.72 34.36
C GLY A 110 -2.86 -13.01 34.22
N TRP A 111 -1.97 -13.04 33.24
CA TRP A 111 -1.35 -14.31 32.81
C TRP A 111 -0.22 -14.84 33.70
N HIS A 112 -0.10 -14.37 34.95
CA HIS A 112 0.86 -14.85 35.95
C HIS A 112 2.31 -14.94 35.45
N GLY A 113 2.78 -13.87 34.80
CA GLY A 113 4.12 -13.80 34.18
C GLY A 113 4.25 -14.52 32.83
N GLY A 114 3.17 -15.14 32.34
CA GLY A 114 3.04 -15.51 30.95
C GLY A 114 2.89 -14.26 30.09
N TYR A 115 3.34 -14.32 28.84
CA TYR A 115 3.38 -13.17 27.95
C TYR A 115 3.17 -13.58 26.49
N LEU A 116 2.84 -12.60 25.66
CA LEU A 116 2.93 -12.71 24.22
C LEU A 116 4.24 -12.08 23.75
N LYS A 117 4.89 -12.65 22.75
CA LYS A 117 6.05 -12.07 22.09
C LYS A 117 5.74 -11.96 20.60
N ILE A 118 5.70 -10.73 20.11
CA ILE A 118 5.53 -10.41 18.69
C ILE A 118 6.85 -9.80 18.26
N ASP A 119 7.50 -10.43 17.28
CA ASP A 119 8.87 -10.08 16.90
C ASP A 119 9.82 -10.17 18.12
N ASP A 120 10.48 -9.08 18.52
CA ASP A 120 11.30 -9.04 19.74
C ASP A 120 10.64 -8.38 20.96
N THR A 121 9.39 -7.92 20.83
CA THR A 121 8.70 -7.20 21.91
C THR A 121 7.76 -8.11 22.69
N LYS A 122 7.86 -8.06 24.02
CA LYS A 122 6.94 -8.77 24.93
C LYS A 122 5.75 -7.89 25.27
N TYR A 123 4.56 -8.49 25.25
CA TYR A 123 3.28 -7.87 25.58
C TYR A 123 2.54 -8.71 26.62
N CYS A 124 1.66 -8.07 27.39
CA CYS A 124 0.76 -8.73 28.34
C CYS A 124 1.48 -9.61 29.38
N GLY A 125 2.75 -9.30 29.67
CA GLY A 125 3.62 -10.05 30.57
C GLY A 125 3.80 -9.44 31.95
N ASP A 126 3.12 -8.33 32.24
CA ASP A 126 3.26 -7.63 33.51
C ASP A 126 2.62 -8.45 34.64
N ASN A 127 3.18 -8.34 35.86
CA ASN A 127 2.60 -8.95 37.07
C ASN A 127 1.35 -8.20 37.58
N LYS A 128 0.61 -7.57 36.67
CA LYS A 128 -0.58 -6.78 36.97
C LYS A 128 -1.81 -7.66 36.86
N ARG A 129 -2.80 -7.34 37.68
CA ARG A 129 -4.10 -8.00 37.71
C ARG A 129 -5.01 -7.36 36.67
N TRP A 130 -5.45 -8.09 35.65
CA TRP A 130 -6.32 -7.59 34.59
C TRP A 130 -7.10 -8.72 33.92
N ARG A 131 -8.28 -8.39 33.40
CA ARG A 131 -9.09 -9.28 32.55
C ARG A 131 -8.88 -9.01 31.07
N ASP A 132 -8.82 -7.75 30.68
CA ASP A 132 -8.55 -7.32 29.32
C ASP A 132 -7.41 -6.30 29.34
N GLN A 133 -6.41 -6.50 28.49
CA GLN A 133 -5.32 -5.55 28.28
C GLN A 133 -5.16 -5.30 26.77
N GLU A 134 -5.13 -4.04 26.36
CA GLU A 134 -4.92 -3.66 24.96
C GLU A 134 -3.56 -2.99 24.77
N HIS A 135 -2.92 -3.28 23.65
CA HIS A 135 -1.70 -2.62 23.19
C HIS A 135 -1.86 -2.25 21.73
N VAL A 136 -1.36 -1.07 21.37
CA VAL A 136 -1.25 -0.65 19.97
C VAL A 136 0.22 -0.63 19.61
N PHE A 137 0.57 -1.28 18.51
CA PHE A 137 1.94 -1.34 18.02
C PHE A 137 1.96 -1.22 16.50
N SER A 138 3.09 -0.78 15.97
CA SER A 138 3.32 -0.70 14.53
C SER A 138 4.52 -1.55 14.18
N LEU A 139 4.44 -2.30 13.08
CA LEU A 139 5.60 -2.96 12.53
C LEU A 139 6.38 -1.94 11.69
N GLY A 140 7.65 -1.75 12.03
CA GLY A 140 8.54 -0.89 11.25
C GLY A 140 8.60 -1.32 9.78
N PRO A 141 9.05 -0.44 8.88
CA PRO A 141 9.36 -0.87 7.52
C PRO A 141 10.37 -2.02 7.60
N VAL A 142 10.11 -3.13 6.91
CA VAL A 142 11.17 -4.07 6.60
C VAL A 142 12.21 -3.27 5.82
N GLU A 143 13.40 -3.07 6.38
CA GLU A 143 14.48 -2.46 5.63
C GLU A 143 14.63 -3.29 4.34
N PRO A 144 14.55 -2.68 3.14
CA PRO A 144 14.62 -3.45 1.93
C PRO A 144 15.98 -4.15 1.92
N THR A 145 15.99 -5.47 2.05
CA THR A 145 17.21 -6.26 1.85
C THR A 145 17.82 -5.80 0.54
N PRO A 146 19.08 -5.34 0.52
CA PRO A 146 19.70 -4.94 -0.74
C PRO A 146 19.62 -6.12 -1.70
N MET A 147 19.02 -5.90 -2.87
CA MET A 147 18.99 -6.90 -3.94
C MET A 147 20.40 -7.46 -4.13
N PRO A 148 20.58 -8.79 -4.29
CA PRO A 148 21.87 -9.31 -4.72
C PRO A 148 22.22 -8.62 -6.05
N THR A 149 23.31 -7.87 -6.05
CA THR A 149 23.82 -7.19 -7.24
C THR A 149 24.19 -8.27 -8.26
N PRO A 150 23.77 -8.16 -9.53
CA PRO A 150 24.09 -9.16 -10.56
C PRO A 150 25.60 -9.29 -10.81
#